data_AF-A0A7S6ZXP6-F1
#
_entry.id   AF-A0A7S6ZXP6-F1
#
_cell.length_a   1.000
_cell.length_b   1.000
_cell.length_c   1.000
_cell.angle_alpha   90.00
_cell.angle_beta   90.00
_cell.angle_gamma   90.00
#
_symmetry.space_group_name_H-M   'P 1'
#
loop_
_entity.id
_entity.type
_entity.pdbx_description
1 polymer ?
#
loop_
_entity_poly.entity_id
_entity_poly.type
_entity_poly.pdbx_seq_one_letter_code
_entity_poly.pdbx_strand_id
1 'polypeptide(L)'
;MDTSSPFSVGPFDFSADALAREAGGVQEKMRAGLKTLHQVGDISYGATPKEEVWSDGKVTLYRYRGAQLEDGRAPTAKVPLLIAYALVNRPYMVDLQADKSIVRGLLARGEDVYILDWGYPDRSDRYLELEDYIQRYLGGAIDHIRAAHHLDAINLLGICQGGAFSLCFAALNPAKIKNLVTMVTPVDFHTEDNILSNWIREVDVDLMVDTLGNIPADMMNFTYLTLKPWRLFVQKYVGLIDIMDNKEALEDFLRMENWIFDSPDQAGEAFRQFTKQFYQANGFIKGSIRIGDRSVDLSRVDMPVLNVFAQHDHLVPPSSSQALGGLVGTEDYSELSFRGGHIGIYVSSRAQREVPQAVHEWLAQRSS
;
A
#
# COMPACT_ATOMS: atom_id res chain seq x y z
N MET A 1 -8.76 -73.53 14.51
CA MET A 1 -7.73 -72.49 14.66
C MET A 1 -8.25 -71.28 13.93
N ASP A 2 -8.59 -70.30 14.74
CA ASP A 2 -9.29 -69.06 14.43
C ASP A 2 -8.25 -67.98 14.15
N THR A 3 -8.35 -67.28 13.01
CA THR A 3 -7.84 -65.90 12.87
C THR A 3 -8.69 -65.16 11.83
N SER A 4 -9.61 -64.35 12.35
CA SER A 4 -10.46 -63.41 11.64
C SER A 4 -9.77 -62.04 11.50
N SER A 5 -9.57 -61.58 10.26
CA SER A 5 -9.59 -60.18 9.74
C SER A 5 -8.76 -59.09 10.47
N PRO A 6 -8.83 -57.78 10.15
CA PRO A 6 -8.91 -57.03 8.88
C PRO A 6 -7.84 -55.91 8.82
N PHE A 7 -7.17 -55.66 7.69
CA PHE A 7 -6.52 -54.34 7.52
C PHE A 7 -7.57 -53.32 7.07
N SER A 8 -8.05 -52.60 8.09
CA SER A 8 -8.91 -51.42 8.07
C SER A 8 -8.50 -50.41 6.99
N VAL A 9 -9.44 -50.09 6.10
CA VAL A 9 -9.44 -48.88 5.27
C VAL A 9 -9.56 -47.67 6.22
N GLY A 10 -8.45 -47.01 6.49
CA GLY A 10 -8.42 -45.69 7.15
C GLY A 10 -8.76 -44.58 6.14
N PRO A 11 -9.14 -43.38 6.60
CA PRO A 11 -9.71 -42.32 5.76
C PRO A 11 -8.69 -41.56 4.88
N PHE A 12 -7.44 -42.06 4.79
CA PHE A 12 -6.39 -41.47 3.96
C PHE A 12 -5.71 -42.59 3.14
N ASP A 13 -6.01 -42.62 1.85
CA ASP A 13 -5.50 -43.62 0.89
C ASP A 13 -4.06 -43.27 0.44
N PHE A 14 -3.08 -43.62 1.28
CA PHE A 14 -1.65 -43.52 0.93
C PHE A 14 -1.16 -44.82 0.29
N SER A 15 -1.60 -45.12 -0.93
CA SER A 15 -1.01 -46.21 -1.73
C SER A 15 0.29 -45.75 -2.42
N ALA A 16 1.26 -46.66 -2.57
CA ALA A 16 2.52 -46.37 -3.26
C ALA A 16 2.30 -45.85 -4.70
N ASP A 17 1.25 -46.33 -5.36
CA ASP A 17 0.84 -45.87 -6.69
C ASP A 17 0.20 -44.47 -6.68
N ALA A 18 -0.47 -44.06 -5.60
CA ALA A 18 -0.95 -42.69 -5.43
C ALA A 18 0.23 -41.72 -5.25
N LEU A 19 1.20 -42.07 -4.40
CA LEU A 19 2.42 -41.28 -4.18
C LEU A 19 3.28 -41.17 -5.44
N ALA A 20 3.41 -42.24 -6.23
CA ALA A 20 4.16 -42.22 -7.48
C ALA A 20 3.50 -41.34 -8.55
N ARG A 21 2.17 -41.35 -8.65
CA ARG A 21 1.40 -40.47 -9.55
C ARG A 21 1.49 -39.01 -9.14
N GLU A 22 1.41 -38.74 -7.83
CA GLU A 22 1.56 -37.39 -7.28
C GLU A 22 2.98 -36.85 -7.53
N ALA A 23 4.02 -37.64 -7.27
CA ALA A 23 5.41 -37.29 -7.57
C ALA A 23 5.64 -37.04 -9.08
N GLY A 24 5.04 -37.86 -9.94
CA GLY A 24 5.09 -37.66 -11.39
C GLY A 24 4.40 -36.36 -11.84
N GLY A 25 3.25 -36.02 -11.24
CA GLY A 25 2.55 -34.76 -11.49
C GLY A 25 3.36 -33.53 -11.05
N VAL A 26 4.01 -33.60 -9.88
CA VAL A 26 4.92 -32.54 -9.40
C VAL A 26 6.12 -32.38 -10.30
N GLN A 27 6.74 -33.48 -10.76
CA GLN A 27 7.89 -33.42 -11.66
C GLN A 27 7.55 -32.80 -13.02
N GLU A 28 6.39 -33.13 -13.58
CA GLU A 28 5.94 -32.54 -14.85
C GLU A 28 5.58 -31.06 -14.70
N LYS A 29 4.94 -30.67 -13.58
CA LYS A 29 4.72 -29.27 -13.22
C LYS A 29 6.03 -28.50 -13.05
N MET A 30 7.06 -29.07 -12.40
CA MET A 30 8.38 -28.44 -12.28
C MET A 30 9.08 -28.25 -13.63
N ARG A 31 8.97 -29.25 -14.52
CA ARG A 31 9.55 -29.18 -15.86
C ARG A 31 8.83 -28.15 -16.73
N ALA A 32 7.51 -28.07 -16.64
CA ALA A 32 6.71 -27.03 -17.27
C ALA A 32 7.06 -25.65 -16.69
N GLY A 33 7.17 -25.52 -15.38
CA GLY A 33 7.56 -24.30 -14.68
C GLY A 33 8.92 -23.77 -15.07
N LEU A 34 9.93 -24.64 -15.21
CA LEU A 34 11.25 -24.26 -15.74
C LEU A 34 11.17 -23.74 -17.16
N LYS A 35 10.32 -24.32 -18.01
CA LYS A 35 10.10 -23.86 -19.38
C LYS A 35 9.37 -22.51 -19.42
N THR A 36 8.36 -22.32 -18.58
CA THR A 36 7.64 -21.05 -18.41
C THR A 36 8.58 -19.95 -17.92
N LEU A 37 9.41 -20.23 -16.92
CA LEU A 37 10.38 -19.28 -16.35
C LEU A 37 11.40 -18.79 -17.40
N HIS A 38 11.88 -19.67 -18.28
CA HIS A 38 12.73 -19.28 -19.41
C HIS A 38 12.00 -18.43 -20.49
N GLN A 39 10.67 -18.42 -20.49
CA GLN A 39 9.84 -17.66 -21.43
C GLN A 39 9.29 -16.35 -20.84
N VAL A 40 9.44 -16.15 -19.53
CA VAL A 40 9.20 -14.86 -18.87
C VAL A 40 10.40 -13.97 -19.22
N GLY A 41 10.16 -12.92 -20.00
CA GLY A 41 11.18 -11.92 -20.33
C GLY A 41 11.43 -10.96 -19.16
N ASP A 42 12.15 -9.86 -19.41
CA ASP A 42 12.27 -8.78 -18.43
C ASP A 42 10.87 -8.31 -18.00
N ILE A 43 10.60 -8.40 -16.70
CA ILE A 43 9.31 -8.03 -16.15
C ILE A 43 9.22 -6.51 -16.16
N SER A 44 8.38 -5.96 -17.03
CA SER A 44 8.06 -4.53 -17.06
C SER A 44 6.98 -4.19 -16.00
N TYR A 45 7.14 -3.03 -15.37
CA TYR A 45 6.27 -2.45 -14.34
C TYR A 45 5.95 -0.99 -14.68
N GLY A 46 4.87 -0.43 -14.13
CA GLY A 46 4.50 0.96 -14.41
C GLY A 46 4.00 1.11 -15.85
N ALA A 47 2.92 0.40 -16.17
CA ALA A 47 2.39 0.30 -17.52
C ALA A 47 1.84 1.64 -18.04
N THR A 48 1.47 2.56 -17.15
CA THR A 48 0.86 3.84 -17.52
C THR A 48 1.95 4.91 -17.70
N PRO A 49 2.03 5.57 -18.88
CA PRO A 49 2.98 6.65 -19.08
C PRO A 49 2.77 7.78 -18.09
N LYS A 50 3.89 8.25 -17.57
CA LYS A 50 3.93 9.37 -16.65
C LYS A 50 5.08 10.27 -17.00
N GLU A 51 4.93 11.53 -16.64
CA GLU A 51 5.97 12.53 -16.76
C GLU A 51 6.34 13.06 -15.37
N GLU A 52 7.62 13.37 -15.19
CA GLU A 52 8.05 14.16 -14.04
C GLU A 52 7.61 15.60 -14.25
N VAL A 53 6.90 16.16 -13.26
CA VAL A 53 6.43 17.55 -13.28
C VAL A 53 7.08 18.42 -12.20
N TRP A 54 7.57 17.79 -11.13
CA TRP A 54 8.24 18.44 -10.03
C TRP A 54 9.16 17.47 -9.28
N SER A 55 10.25 17.97 -8.73
CA SER A 55 11.15 17.20 -7.86
C SER A 55 11.80 18.08 -6.80
N ASP A 56 12.11 17.47 -5.66
CA ASP A 56 12.91 18.04 -4.57
C ASP A 56 13.86 16.96 -4.04
N GLY A 57 15.14 17.07 -4.42
CA GLY A 57 16.14 16.05 -4.14
C GLY A 57 15.80 14.73 -4.82
N LYS A 58 15.51 13.71 -4.01
CA LYS A 58 15.17 12.35 -4.49
C LYS A 58 13.67 12.12 -4.64
N VAL A 59 12.85 13.07 -4.17
CA VAL A 59 11.40 13.01 -4.26
C VAL A 59 10.97 13.55 -5.63
N THR A 60 10.15 12.78 -6.33
CA THR A 60 9.63 13.12 -7.65
C THR A 60 8.11 13.04 -7.66
N LEU A 61 7.47 14.10 -8.15
CA LEU A 61 6.06 14.11 -8.47
C LEU A 61 5.88 13.76 -9.94
N TYR A 62 5.14 12.68 -10.19
CA TYR A 62 4.77 12.28 -11.53
C TYR A 62 3.31 12.63 -11.82
N ARG A 63 3.03 13.12 -13.03
CA ARG A 63 1.68 13.21 -13.59
C ARG A 63 1.48 12.08 -14.60
N TYR A 64 0.41 11.32 -14.47
CA TYR A 64 0.08 10.32 -15.48
C TYR A 64 -0.55 10.99 -16.72
N ARG A 65 -0.13 10.56 -17.91
CA ARG A 65 -0.60 11.13 -19.18
C ARG A 65 -1.81 10.36 -19.72
N GLY A 66 -2.95 11.04 -19.85
CA GLY A 66 -4.18 10.49 -20.45
C GLY A 66 -4.09 10.14 -21.94
N ALA A 67 -3.04 10.58 -22.64
CA ALA A 67 -2.85 10.36 -24.08
C ALA A 67 -2.61 8.89 -24.50
N GLN A 68 -2.46 7.96 -23.55
CA GLN A 68 -2.35 6.52 -23.83
C GLN A 68 -3.50 5.67 -23.30
N LEU A 69 -4.55 6.27 -22.72
CA LEU A 69 -5.83 5.58 -22.68
C LEU A 69 -6.36 5.54 -24.11
N GLU A 70 -6.95 4.42 -24.51
CA GLU A 70 -7.27 4.02 -25.89
C GLU A 70 -8.05 5.04 -26.76
N ASP A 71 -8.49 6.17 -26.18
CA ASP A 71 -9.25 7.25 -26.81
C ASP A 71 -8.57 8.64 -26.76
N GLY A 72 -7.40 8.79 -26.13
CA GLY A 72 -6.64 10.04 -26.08
C GLY A 72 -7.35 11.21 -25.39
N ARG A 73 -8.38 10.95 -24.55
CA ARG A 73 -9.17 12.01 -23.91
C ARG A 73 -8.38 12.70 -22.79
N ALA A 74 -8.50 14.02 -22.72
CA ALA A 74 -8.02 14.78 -21.58
C ALA A 74 -8.84 14.44 -20.31
N PRO A 75 -8.23 14.49 -19.11
CA PRO A 75 -8.98 14.37 -17.86
C PRO A 75 -10.16 15.36 -17.82
N THR A 76 -11.31 14.89 -17.37
CA THR A 76 -12.55 15.68 -17.24
C THR A 76 -12.73 16.25 -15.83
N ALA A 77 -12.06 15.67 -14.83
CA ALA A 77 -12.05 16.15 -13.46
C ALA A 77 -11.39 17.54 -13.39
N LYS A 78 -12.08 18.49 -12.73
CA LYS A 78 -11.59 19.87 -12.57
C LYS A 78 -10.53 20.00 -11.47
N VAL A 79 -10.55 19.10 -10.50
CA VAL A 79 -9.66 19.13 -9.34
C VAL A 79 -8.77 17.89 -9.41
N PRO A 80 -7.44 18.04 -9.54
CA PRO A 80 -6.53 16.92 -9.67
C PRO A 80 -6.45 16.10 -8.39
N LEU A 81 -6.09 14.83 -8.54
CA LEU A 81 -5.93 13.86 -7.47
C LEU A 81 -4.44 13.52 -7.28
N LEU A 82 -3.90 13.84 -6.12
CA LEU A 82 -2.56 13.41 -5.71
C LEU A 82 -2.62 12.11 -4.92
N ILE A 83 -1.86 11.11 -5.32
CA ILE A 83 -1.65 9.86 -4.56
C ILE A 83 -0.35 9.98 -3.76
N ALA A 84 -0.46 9.92 -2.43
CA ALA A 84 0.66 9.83 -1.50
C ALA A 84 0.79 8.39 -0.98
N TYR A 85 1.85 7.70 -1.42
CA TYR A 85 2.10 6.30 -1.06
C TYR A 85 2.89 6.15 0.25
N ALA A 86 2.97 4.93 0.78
CA ALA A 86 3.83 4.62 1.93
C ALA A 86 5.33 4.73 1.59
N LEU A 87 6.18 4.93 2.60
CA LEU A 87 7.65 4.93 2.43
C LEU A 87 8.24 3.53 2.26
N VAL A 88 7.55 2.51 2.80
CA VAL A 88 8.07 1.13 2.88
C VAL A 88 8.31 0.52 1.50
N ASN A 89 7.38 0.71 0.55
CA ASN A 89 7.45 0.11 -0.78
C ASN A 89 7.25 1.17 -1.85
N ARG A 90 7.67 0.86 -3.08
CA ARG A 90 7.56 1.78 -4.21
C ARG A 90 6.11 2.01 -4.66
N PRO A 91 5.78 3.23 -5.13
CA PRO A 91 4.42 3.61 -5.47
C PRO A 91 3.87 2.91 -6.73
N TYR A 92 4.69 2.27 -7.56
CA TYR A 92 4.20 1.58 -8.77
C TYR A 92 3.26 0.41 -8.46
N MET A 93 3.08 0.02 -7.20
CA MET A 93 2.03 -0.93 -6.80
C MET A 93 0.63 -0.52 -7.25
N VAL A 94 0.35 0.79 -7.30
CA VAL A 94 -0.97 1.28 -7.75
C VAL A 94 -1.10 1.28 -9.28
N ASP A 95 -0.02 0.94 -9.99
CA ASP A 95 0.10 0.84 -11.45
C ASP A 95 0.96 -0.38 -11.86
N LEU A 96 0.68 -1.53 -11.25
CA LEU A 96 1.55 -2.71 -11.35
C LEU A 96 1.59 -3.28 -12.77
N GLN A 97 0.43 -3.41 -13.41
CA GLN A 97 0.29 -3.86 -14.79
C GLN A 97 -0.98 -3.29 -15.43
N ALA A 98 -1.08 -3.39 -16.77
CA ALA A 98 -2.15 -2.76 -17.54
C ALA A 98 -3.57 -3.16 -17.09
N ASP A 99 -3.77 -4.39 -16.61
CA ASP A 99 -5.03 -4.93 -16.09
C ASP A 99 -5.16 -4.85 -14.55
N LYS A 100 -4.10 -4.41 -13.85
CA LYS A 100 -4.07 -4.17 -12.39
C LYS A 100 -3.41 -2.83 -12.10
N SER A 101 -4.15 -1.77 -12.44
CA SER A 101 -3.75 -0.39 -12.20
C SER A 101 -4.96 0.42 -11.72
N ILE A 102 -4.92 0.84 -10.45
CA ILE A 102 -5.89 1.78 -9.87
C ILE A 102 -5.78 3.11 -10.61
N VAL A 103 -4.56 3.51 -10.96
CA VAL A 103 -4.25 4.72 -11.73
C VAL A 103 -4.96 4.69 -13.08
N ARG A 104 -4.81 3.61 -13.87
CA ARG A 104 -5.49 3.47 -15.16
C ARG A 104 -7.01 3.51 -14.99
N GLY A 105 -7.53 2.86 -13.94
CA GLY A 105 -8.96 2.88 -13.62
C GLY A 105 -9.50 4.28 -13.32
N LEU A 106 -8.73 5.12 -12.63
CA LEU A 106 -9.10 6.51 -12.31
C LEU A 106 -8.99 7.41 -13.55
N LEU A 107 -7.89 7.30 -14.31
CA LEU A 107 -7.69 8.04 -15.55
C LEU A 107 -8.80 7.73 -16.57
N ALA A 108 -9.21 6.46 -16.71
CA ALA A 108 -10.27 6.03 -17.63
C ALA A 108 -11.64 6.61 -17.28
N ARG A 109 -11.82 7.06 -16.04
CA ARG A 109 -13.02 7.74 -15.55
C ARG A 109 -12.90 9.27 -15.62
N GLY A 110 -11.74 9.78 -16.01
CA GLY A 110 -11.49 11.20 -16.25
C GLY A 110 -10.78 11.94 -15.12
N GLU A 111 -10.25 11.23 -14.11
CA GLU A 111 -9.42 11.87 -13.07
C GLU A 111 -8.08 12.36 -13.62
N ASP A 112 -7.56 13.49 -13.12
CA ASP A 112 -6.18 13.95 -13.40
C ASP A 112 -5.26 13.49 -12.26
N VAL A 113 -4.54 12.38 -12.48
CA VAL A 113 -3.85 11.64 -11.43
C VAL A 113 -2.36 11.99 -11.37
N TYR A 114 -1.91 12.31 -10.16
CA TYR A 114 -0.51 12.51 -9.81
C TYR A 114 -0.10 11.48 -8.78
N ILE A 115 1.18 11.11 -8.76
CA ILE A 115 1.74 10.24 -7.73
C ILE A 115 3.06 10.80 -7.21
N LEU A 116 3.20 10.81 -5.89
CA LEU A 116 4.43 11.18 -5.22
C LEU A 116 5.31 9.95 -5.02
N ASP A 117 6.51 10.00 -5.57
CA ASP A 117 7.55 8.99 -5.40
C ASP A 117 8.64 9.56 -4.48
N TRP A 118 8.83 8.95 -3.32
CA TRP A 118 9.76 9.43 -2.30
C TRP A 118 11.24 9.19 -2.66
N GLY A 119 11.52 8.36 -3.67
CA GLY A 119 12.89 7.98 -4.02
C GLY A 119 13.48 6.91 -3.10
N TYR A 120 14.80 6.82 -3.10
CA TYR A 120 15.57 5.95 -2.19
C TYR A 120 16.43 6.81 -1.28
N PRO A 121 16.22 6.81 0.03
CA PRO A 121 17.09 7.57 0.91
C PRO A 121 18.50 6.97 0.92
N ASP A 122 19.49 7.83 1.01
CA ASP A 122 20.88 7.45 1.26
C ASP A 122 21.30 7.85 2.69
N ARG A 123 22.57 7.62 3.02
CA ARG A 123 23.09 7.90 4.38
C ARG A 123 22.98 9.37 4.80
N SER A 124 22.92 10.30 3.86
CA SER A 124 22.77 11.73 4.18
C SER A 124 21.34 12.06 4.64
N ASP A 125 20.36 11.26 4.22
CA ASP A 125 18.94 11.44 4.54
C ASP A 125 18.55 10.92 5.93
N ARG A 126 19.49 10.34 6.70
CA ARG A 126 19.22 9.76 8.03
C ARG A 126 18.63 10.73 9.04
N TYR A 127 18.80 12.03 8.80
CA TYR A 127 18.31 13.11 9.65
C TYR A 127 17.00 13.73 9.14
N LEU A 128 16.43 13.24 8.02
CA LEU A 128 15.11 13.68 7.59
C LEU A 128 14.09 13.33 8.65
N GLU A 129 13.29 14.32 9.03
CA GLU A 129 12.24 14.20 10.03
C GLU A 129 10.88 14.01 9.37
N LEU A 130 9.83 13.69 10.15
CA LEU A 130 8.47 13.64 9.60
C LEU A 130 8.01 14.98 9.02
N GLU A 131 8.53 16.10 9.54
CA GLU A 131 8.25 17.43 9.00
C GLU A 131 8.74 17.59 7.54
N ASP A 132 9.91 17.05 7.21
CA ASP A 132 10.42 17.08 5.83
C ASP A 132 9.49 16.32 4.88
N TYR A 133 9.04 15.13 5.27
CA TYR A 133 8.12 14.35 4.45
C TYR A 133 6.74 14.99 4.29
N ILE A 134 6.18 15.52 5.38
CA ILE A 134 4.79 16.00 5.42
C ILE A 134 4.70 17.45 4.92
N GLN A 135 5.49 18.37 5.46
CA GLN A 135 5.36 19.80 5.13
C GLN A 135 6.17 20.18 3.89
N ARG A 136 7.39 19.65 3.72
CA ARG A 136 8.24 19.99 2.58
C ARG A 136 7.90 19.17 1.33
N TYR A 137 7.99 17.85 1.39
CA TYR A 137 7.83 17.02 0.20
C TYR A 137 6.37 16.89 -0.25
N LEU A 138 5.48 16.43 0.63
CA LEU A 138 4.05 16.35 0.32
C LEU A 138 3.44 17.74 0.11
N GLY A 139 3.76 18.69 0.99
CA GLY A 139 3.30 20.08 0.85
C GLY A 139 3.79 20.77 -0.41
N GLY A 140 5.06 20.56 -0.79
CA GLY A 140 5.63 21.09 -2.03
C GLY A 140 4.98 20.53 -3.28
N ALA A 141 4.71 19.21 -3.31
CA ALA A 141 3.95 18.60 -4.39
C ALA A 141 2.52 19.16 -4.50
N ILE A 142 1.84 19.33 -3.37
CA ILE A 142 0.49 19.92 -3.32
C ILE A 142 0.52 21.37 -3.83
N ASP A 143 1.46 22.19 -3.38
CA ASP A 143 1.58 23.58 -3.80
C ASP A 143 1.94 23.70 -5.29
N HIS A 144 2.76 22.81 -5.82
CA HIS A 144 3.04 22.73 -7.26
C HIS A 144 1.75 22.47 -8.06
N ILE A 145 0.96 21.48 -7.67
CA ILE A 145 -0.30 21.13 -8.37
C ILE A 145 -1.31 22.29 -8.26
N ARG A 146 -1.46 22.89 -7.06
CA ARG A 146 -2.32 24.06 -6.83
C ARG A 146 -1.95 25.22 -7.75
N ALA A 147 -0.66 25.53 -7.86
CA ALA A 147 -0.16 26.60 -8.72
C ALA A 147 -0.38 26.29 -10.21
N ALA A 148 -0.13 25.04 -10.64
CA ALA A 148 -0.28 24.61 -12.02
C ALA A 148 -1.75 24.65 -12.52
N HIS A 149 -2.71 24.43 -11.62
CA HIS A 149 -4.15 24.42 -11.94
C HIS A 149 -4.88 25.70 -11.50
N HIS A 150 -4.20 26.64 -10.85
CA HIS A 150 -4.81 27.84 -10.26
C HIS A 150 -5.94 27.52 -9.27
N LEU A 151 -5.72 26.52 -8.40
CA LEU A 151 -6.69 26.05 -7.42
C LEU A 151 -6.21 26.32 -5.99
N ASP A 152 -7.14 26.68 -5.12
CA ASP A 152 -6.85 26.84 -3.69
C ASP A 152 -6.64 25.51 -2.98
N ALA A 153 -7.17 24.40 -3.50
CA ALA A 153 -7.08 23.08 -2.90
C ALA A 153 -7.17 21.94 -3.92
N ILE A 154 -6.61 20.77 -3.60
CA ILE A 154 -6.62 19.57 -4.46
C ILE A 154 -7.26 18.36 -3.75
N ASN A 155 -7.54 17.30 -4.51
CA ASN A 155 -7.92 16.02 -3.91
C ASN A 155 -6.65 15.24 -3.52
N LEU A 156 -6.67 14.61 -2.35
CA LEU A 156 -5.54 13.84 -1.83
C LEU A 156 -5.98 12.44 -1.48
N LEU A 157 -5.31 11.42 -2.03
CA LEU A 157 -5.48 10.02 -1.69
C LEU A 157 -4.21 9.52 -1.02
N GLY A 158 -4.29 9.27 0.28
CA GLY A 158 -3.19 8.71 1.06
C GLY A 158 -3.34 7.21 1.26
N ILE A 159 -2.24 6.48 1.08
CA ILE A 159 -2.21 5.01 1.15
C ILE A 159 -1.34 4.54 2.30
N CYS A 160 -1.91 3.74 3.22
CA CYS A 160 -1.19 3.17 4.37
C CYS A 160 -0.47 4.28 5.17
N GLN A 161 0.86 4.22 5.30
CA GLN A 161 1.66 5.28 5.94
C GLN A 161 1.51 6.64 5.23
N GLY A 162 1.38 6.65 3.91
CA GLY A 162 1.06 7.86 3.15
C GLY A 162 -0.31 8.44 3.52
N GLY A 163 -1.25 7.60 3.96
CA GLY A 163 -2.52 8.04 4.56
C GLY A 163 -2.34 8.75 5.90
N ALA A 164 -1.48 8.23 6.77
CA ALA A 164 -1.15 8.89 8.03
C ALA A 164 -0.48 10.27 7.78
N PHE A 165 0.38 10.35 6.76
CA PHE A 165 1.00 11.63 6.36
C PHE A 165 -0.04 12.60 5.80
N SER A 166 -0.95 12.12 4.95
CA SER A 166 -2.06 12.93 4.41
C SER A 166 -2.99 13.44 5.50
N LEU A 167 -3.30 12.64 6.52
CA LEU A 167 -4.09 13.07 7.69
C LEU A 167 -3.39 14.17 8.48
N CYS A 168 -2.10 13.99 8.77
CA CYS A 168 -1.29 15.02 9.45
C CYS A 168 -1.25 16.30 8.62
N PHE A 169 -1.02 16.19 7.31
CA PHE A 169 -0.99 17.34 6.42
C PHE A 169 -2.34 18.07 6.36
N ALA A 170 -3.44 17.34 6.21
CA ALA A 170 -4.79 17.90 6.12
C ALA A 170 -5.17 18.61 7.42
N ALA A 171 -4.86 18.04 8.59
CA ALA A 171 -5.10 18.67 9.88
C ALA A 171 -4.29 19.97 10.07
N LEU A 172 -3.05 20.01 9.53
CA LEU A 172 -2.17 21.16 9.63
C LEU A 172 -2.48 22.22 8.57
N ASN A 173 -2.96 21.82 7.39
CA ASN A 173 -3.15 22.71 6.25
C ASN A 173 -4.53 22.49 5.58
N PRO A 174 -5.65 22.60 6.32
CA PRO A 174 -6.95 22.15 5.84
C PRO A 174 -7.40 22.87 4.56
N ALA A 175 -7.10 24.17 4.45
CA ALA A 175 -7.41 24.98 3.28
C ALA A 175 -6.74 24.52 1.96
N LYS A 176 -5.73 23.63 2.01
CA LYS A 176 -5.04 23.12 0.82
C LYS A 176 -5.65 21.81 0.29
N ILE A 177 -6.56 21.17 1.02
CA ILE A 177 -7.16 19.88 0.65
C ILE A 177 -8.66 20.05 0.45
N LYS A 178 -9.16 19.73 -0.75
CA LYS A 178 -10.58 19.81 -1.08
C LYS A 178 -11.33 18.57 -0.63
N ASN A 179 -10.76 17.39 -0.90
CA ASN A 179 -11.31 16.10 -0.49
C ASN A 179 -10.15 15.18 -0.09
N LEU A 180 -10.34 14.40 0.98
CA LEU A 180 -9.34 13.45 1.46
C LEU A 180 -9.87 12.01 1.31
N VAL A 181 -9.09 11.16 0.67
CA VAL A 181 -9.33 9.72 0.61
C VAL A 181 -8.21 9.01 1.38
N THR A 182 -8.56 8.24 2.39
CA THR A 182 -7.62 7.36 3.10
C THR A 182 -7.85 5.93 2.63
N MET A 183 -6.78 5.21 2.34
CA MET A 183 -6.87 3.83 1.89
C MET A 183 -5.94 2.95 2.71
N VAL A 184 -6.51 1.92 3.35
CA VAL A 184 -5.82 1.00 4.28
C VAL A 184 -4.90 1.73 5.27
N THR A 185 -5.40 2.85 5.81
CA THR A 185 -4.62 3.80 6.61
C THR A 185 -4.75 3.49 8.10
N PRO A 186 -3.64 3.22 8.82
CA PRO A 186 -3.70 2.97 10.25
C PRO A 186 -3.98 4.28 11.01
N VAL A 187 -4.97 4.25 11.91
CA VAL A 187 -5.32 5.40 12.75
C VAL A 187 -5.24 5.04 14.24
N ASP A 188 -5.90 3.96 14.65
CA ASP A 188 -5.66 3.35 15.98
C ASP A 188 -4.58 2.27 15.88
N PHE A 189 -3.42 2.52 16.47
CA PHE A 189 -2.31 1.57 16.47
C PHE A 189 -2.42 0.54 17.60
N HIS A 190 -3.28 0.73 18.61
CA HIS A 190 -3.33 -0.14 19.80
C HIS A 190 -4.49 -1.13 19.78
N THR A 191 -5.05 -1.44 18.61
CA THR A 191 -6.08 -2.48 18.47
C THR A 191 -5.51 -3.87 18.75
N GLU A 192 -6.31 -4.74 19.37
CA GLU A 192 -5.87 -6.07 19.82
C GLU A 192 -5.36 -6.97 18.67
N ASP A 193 -5.89 -6.77 17.48
CA ASP A 193 -5.58 -7.51 16.24
C ASP A 193 -4.38 -6.95 15.47
N ASN A 194 -3.77 -5.83 15.90
CA ASN A 194 -2.61 -5.24 15.26
C ASN A 194 -1.29 -5.84 15.79
N ILE A 195 -0.93 -7.01 15.26
CA ILE A 195 0.27 -7.77 15.66
C ILE A 195 1.55 -6.96 15.45
N LEU A 196 1.67 -6.26 14.32
CA LEU A 196 2.86 -5.46 14.01
C LEU A 196 3.07 -4.36 15.06
N SER A 197 2.00 -3.64 15.39
CA SER A 197 2.05 -2.59 16.41
C SER A 197 2.44 -3.13 17.78
N ASN A 198 1.90 -4.29 18.18
CA ASN A 198 2.26 -4.91 19.45
C ASN A 198 3.74 -5.27 19.55
N TRP A 199 4.39 -5.66 18.46
CA TRP A 199 5.82 -5.97 18.46
C TRP A 199 6.69 -4.71 18.50
N ILE A 200 6.42 -3.75 17.62
CA ILE A 200 7.24 -2.53 17.53
C ILE A 200 7.14 -1.66 18.79
N ARG A 201 6.07 -1.80 19.58
CA ARG A 201 5.92 -1.11 20.86
C ARG A 201 7.01 -1.43 21.88
N GLU A 202 7.53 -2.65 21.85
CA GLU A 202 8.57 -3.13 22.77
C GLU A 202 10.00 -2.93 22.22
N VAL A 203 10.13 -2.38 21.01
CA VAL A 203 11.41 -2.14 20.36
C VAL A 203 12.03 -0.85 20.86
N ASP A 204 13.30 -0.92 21.28
CA ASP A 204 14.14 0.27 21.50
C ASP A 204 14.54 0.88 20.15
N VAL A 205 13.63 1.71 19.63
CA VAL A 205 13.83 2.40 18.36
C VAL A 205 14.99 3.39 18.43
N ASP A 206 15.32 3.89 19.62
CA ASP A 206 16.42 4.83 19.74
C ASP A 206 17.75 4.16 19.46
N LEU A 207 18.00 3.04 20.14
CA LEU A 207 19.19 2.23 19.93
C LEU A 207 19.28 1.74 18.48
N MET A 208 18.15 1.33 17.89
CA MET A 208 18.09 0.85 16.50
C MET A 208 18.55 1.92 15.52
N VAL A 209 17.98 3.12 15.59
CA VAL A 209 18.29 4.23 14.68
C VAL A 209 19.70 4.77 14.93
N ASP A 210 20.13 4.87 16.19
CA ASP A 210 21.48 5.33 16.54
C ASP A 210 22.57 4.39 16.00
N THR A 211 22.27 3.07 15.95
CA THR A 211 23.18 2.05 15.43
C THR A 211 23.19 1.99 13.90
N LEU A 212 22.03 2.01 13.26
CA LEU A 212 21.91 1.74 11.82
C LEU A 212 21.97 3.01 10.95
N GLY A 213 21.60 4.17 11.50
CA GLY A 213 21.43 5.40 10.75
C GLY A 213 20.10 5.40 9.99
N ASN A 214 20.04 4.74 8.84
CA ASN A 214 18.77 4.43 8.17
C ASN A 214 18.29 3.04 8.58
N ILE A 215 16.98 2.79 8.53
CA ILE A 215 16.44 1.45 8.72
C ILE A 215 16.48 0.69 7.40
N PRO A 216 17.24 -0.41 7.30
CA PRO A 216 17.38 -1.17 6.06
C PRO A 216 16.05 -1.78 5.61
N ALA A 217 15.77 -1.68 4.31
CA ALA A 217 14.66 -2.34 3.64
C ALA A 217 14.51 -3.82 3.99
N ASP A 218 15.62 -4.57 3.93
CA ASP A 218 15.66 -6.01 4.20
C ASP A 218 15.18 -6.37 5.61
N MET A 219 15.47 -5.51 6.59
CA MET A 219 15.06 -5.71 7.98
C MET A 219 13.54 -5.51 8.15
N MET A 220 12.98 -4.52 7.47
CA MET A 220 11.54 -4.30 7.44
C MET A 220 10.82 -5.44 6.71
N ASN A 221 11.36 -5.89 5.58
CA ASN A 221 10.82 -7.01 4.82
C ASN A 221 10.85 -8.32 5.61
N PHE A 222 11.94 -8.59 6.34
CA PHE A 222 12.02 -9.73 7.24
C PHE A 222 10.96 -9.67 8.36
N THR A 223 10.74 -8.49 8.94
CA THR A 223 9.69 -8.28 9.95
C THR A 223 8.31 -8.54 9.36
N TYR A 224 8.02 -8.08 8.15
CA TYR A 224 6.76 -8.36 7.46
C TYR A 224 6.56 -9.86 7.14
N LEU A 225 7.60 -10.54 6.68
CA LEU A 225 7.56 -11.98 6.38
C LEU A 225 7.29 -12.83 7.64
N THR A 226 7.79 -12.40 8.80
CA THR A 226 7.57 -13.10 10.08
C THR A 226 6.19 -12.85 10.70
N LEU A 227 5.42 -11.86 10.23
CA LEU A 227 4.02 -11.66 10.67
C LEU A 227 3.09 -12.80 10.26
N LYS A 228 3.37 -13.49 9.14
CA LYS A 228 2.63 -14.69 8.70
C LYS A 228 3.56 -15.76 8.13
N PRO A 229 4.38 -16.41 8.98
CA PRO A 229 5.41 -17.30 8.51
C PRO A 229 4.82 -18.49 7.73
N TRP A 230 3.69 -19.04 8.18
CA TRP A 230 3.04 -20.16 7.52
C TRP A 230 2.45 -19.82 6.13
N ARG A 231 1.84 -18.63 5.99
CA ARG A 231 1.22 -18.20 4.71
C ARG A 231 2.29 -17.80 3.69
N LEU A 232 3.34 -17.10 4.15
CA LEU A 232 4.38 -16.53 3.29
C LEU A 232 5.56 -17.48 3.04
N PHE A 233 5.86 -18.43 3.93
CA PHE A 233 6.94 -19.42 3.71
C PHE A 233 6.46 -20.82 3.31
N VAL A 234 5.19 -21.18 3.47
CA VAL A 234 4.73 -22.56 3.16
C VAL A 234 3.64 -22.57 2.09
N GLN A 235 2.51 -21.88 2.28
CA GLN A 235 1.45 -21.83 1.25
C GLN A 235 1.90 -21.14 -0.04
N LYS A 236 2.82 -20.17 0.05
CA LYS A 236 3.43 -19.50 -1.11
C LYS A 236 4.13 -20.47 -2.06
N TYR A 237 4.97 -21.36 -1.54
CA TYR A 237 5.74 -22.30 -2.36
C TYR A 237 4.90 -23.47 -2.85
N VAL A 238 3.91 -23.91 -2.06
CA VAL A 238 2.93 -24.92 -2.52
C VAL A 238 2.03 -24.35 -3.61
N GLY A 239 1.53 -23.12 -3.44
CA GLY A 239 0.73 -22.43 -4.47
C GLY A 239 1.54 -22.09 -5.73
N LEU A 240 2.84 -21.80 -5.61
CA LEU A 240 3.74 -21.62 -6.74
C LEU A 240 3.80 -22.89 -7.61
N ILE A 241 3.89 -24.07 -6.99
CA ILE A 241 3.89 -25.35 -7.71
C ILE A 241 2.59 -25.52 -8.53
N ASP A 242 1.47 -24.98 -8.03
CA ASP A 242 0.17 -25.06 -8.70
C ASP A 242 -0.06 -24.06 -9.83
N ILE A 243 0.73 -22.98 -9.90
CA ILE A 243 0.61 -21.95 -10.95
C ILE A 243 1.77 -21.94 -11.95
N MET A 244 2.82 -22.73 -11.70
CA MET A 244 4.05 -22.77 -12.50
C MET A 244 3.83 -23.10 -13.99
N ASP A 245 2.79 -23.85 -14.32
CA ASP A 245 2.37 -24.19 -15.68
C ASP A 245 1.53 -23.10 -16.36
N ASN A 246 1.07 -22.09 -15.60
CA ASN A 246 0.37 -20.92 -16.11
C ASN A 246 1.29 -19.69 -16.17
N LYS A 247 1.65 -19.29 -17.40
CA LYS A 247 2.54 -18.15 -17.65
C LYS A 247 2.02 -16.83 -17.05
N GLU A 248 0.75 -16.49 -17.22
CA GLU A 248 0.19 -15.23 -16.71
C GLU A 248 0.20 -15.20 -15.17
N ALA A 249 -0.20 -16.29 -14.53
CA ALA A 249 -0.19 -16.39 -13.07
C ALA A 249 1.23 -16.37 -12.48
N LEU A 250 2.21 -16.97 -13.17
CA LEU A 250 3.61 -16.94 -12.77
C LEU A 250 4.22 -15.54 -12.95
N GLU A 251 3.93 -14.86 -14.05
CA GLU A 251 4.35 -13.46 -14.26
C GLU A 251 3.77 -12.55 -13.19
N ASP A 252 2.47 -12.65 -12.91
CA ASP A 252 1.79 -11.92 -11.83
C ASP A 252 2.45 -12.13 -10.46
N PHE A 253 2.81 -13.38 -10.15
CA PHE A 253 3.50 -13.74 -8.92
C PHE A 253 4.89 -13.12 -8.85
N LEU A 254 5.70 -13.25 -9.90
CA LEU A 254 7.04 -12.65 -9.97
C LEU A 254 6.98 -11.11 -9.92
N ARG A 255 5.93 -10.49 -10.49
CA ARG A 255 5.69 -9.05 -10.40
C ARG A 255 5.51 -8.60 -8.95
N MET A 256 4.66 -9.32 -8.22
CA MET A 256 4.42 -9.04 -6.80
C MET A 256 5.66 -9.31 -5.94
N GLU A 257 6.41 -10.37 -6.24
CA GLU A 257 7.65 -10.67 -5.52
C GLU A 257 8.67 -9.55 -5.70
N ASN A 258 8.93 -9.12 -6.93
CA ASN A 258 9.82 -7.99 -7.17
C ASN A 258 9.35 -6.73 -6.44
N TRP A 259 8.05 -6.44 -6.41
CA TRP A 259 7.53 -5.30 -5.65
C TRP A 259 7.76 -5.44 -4.14
N ILE A 260 7.56 -6.63 -3.57
CA ILE A 260 7.78 -6.89 -2.14
C ILE A 260 9.26 -6.69 -1.79
N PHE A 261 10.18 -7.03 -2.69
CA PHE A 261 11.62 -6.91 -2.44
C PHE A 261 12.22 -5.57 -2.89
N ASP A 262 11.47 -4.76 -3.65
CA ASP A 262 11.85 -3.40 -4.02
C ASP A 262 11.31 -2.39 -3.00
N SER A 263 11.95 -2.44 -1.83
CA SER A 263 11.67 -1.59 -0.68
C SER A 263 12.82 -0.60 -0.49
N PRO A 264 12.56 0.72 -0.44
CA PRO A 264 13.57 1.68 -0.02
C PRO A 264 13.91 1.53 1.47
N ASP A 265 15.13 1.93 1.84
CA ASP A 265 15.46 2.19 3.24
C ASP A 265 14.53 3.29 3.80
N GLN A 266 14.38 3.37 5.12
CA GLN A 266 13.71 4.51 5.75
C GLN A 266 14.73 5.42 6.45
N ALA A 267 14.54 6.73 6.26
CA ALA A 267 15.30 7.75 6.99
C ALA A 267 15.15 7.53 8.50
N GLY A 268 16.29 7.46 9.19
CA GLY A 268 16.35 7.11 10.61
C GLY A 268 15.45 7.94 11.51
N GLU A 269 15.58 9.26 11.43
CA GLU A 269 14.85 10.15 12.33
C GLU A 269 13.34 10.15 12.05
N ALA A 270 12.92 10.16 10.78
CA ALA A 270 11.52 9.97 10.41
C ALA A 270 10.95 8.63 10.92
N PHE A 271 11.71 7.54 10.82
CA PHE A 271 11.30 6.24 11.36
C PHE A 271 11.18 6.27 12.90
N ARG A 272 12.14 6.90 13.59
CA ARG A 272 12.13 7.08 15.04
C ARG A 272 10.89 7.84 15.48
N GLN A 273 10.63 8.99 14.85
CA GLN A 273 9.48 9.83 15.14
C GLN A 273 8.17 9.09 14.85
N PHE A 274 8.07 8.39 13.71
CA PHE A 274 6.87 7.62 13.36
C PHE A 274 6.60 6.51 14.39
N THR A 275 7.64 5.75 14.74
CA THR A 275 7.51 4.67 15.72
C THR A 275 7.07 5.17 17.09
N LYS A 276 7.72 6.22 17.59
CA LYS A 276 7.40 6.79 18.89
C LYS A 276 6.00 7.40 18.94
N GLN A 277 5.66 8.23 17.95
CA GLN A 277 4.42 9.02 17.99
C GLN A 277 3.19 8.20 17.60
N PHE A 278 3.32 7.29 16.64
CA PHE A 278 2.18 6.55 16.08
C PHE A 278 2.07 5.17 16.73
N TYR A 279 3.07 4.31 16.59
CA TYR A 279 3.00 2.96 17.12
C TYR A 279 3.07 2.88 18.65
N GLN A 280 4.02 3.58 19.29
CA GLN A 280 4.22 3.51 20.74
C GLN A 280 3.22 4.39 21.51
N ALA A 281 3.08 5.65 21.12
CA ALA A 281 2.19 6.58 21.82
C ALA A 281 0.71 6.44 21.44
N ASN A 282 0.38 5.87 20.27
CA ASN A 282 -0.96 5.90 19.67
C ASN A 282 -1.49 7.33 19.49
N GLY A 283 -0.65 8.19 18.91
CA GLY A 283 -0.82 9.63 19.02
C GLY A 283 -2.00 10.21 18.25
N PHE A 284 -2.56 9.52 17.25
CA PHE A 284 -3.81 9.96 16.61
C PHE A 284 -4.99 9.87 17.58
N ILE A 285 -5.07 8.78 18.35
CA ILE A 285 -6.13 8.59 19.36
C ILE A 285 -5.92 9.53 20.55
N LYS A 286 -4.68 9.72 20.97
CA LYS A 286 -4.36 10.51 22.17
C LYS A 286 -4.14 12.00 21.91
N GLY A 287 -4.18 12.44 20.64
CA GLY A 287 -3.91 13.84 20.27
C GLY A 287 -2.49 14.30 20.61
N SER A 288 -1.50 13.41 20.55
CA SER A 288 -0.11 13.69 20.97
C SER A 288 0.88 13.81 19.82
N ILE A 289 0.42 13.77 18.57
CA ILE A 289 1.30 13.88 17.39
C ILE A 289 1.73 15.33 17.19
N ARG A 290 3.03 15.50 16.92
CA ARG A 290 3.68 16.76 16.57
C ARG A 290 4.51 16.59 15.30
N ILE A 291 4.31 17.49 14.36
CA ILE A 291 5.12 17.60 13.14
C ILE A 291 5.80 18.96 13.21
N GLY A 292 7.13 18.97 13.37
CA GLY A 292 7.87 20.16 13.75
C GLY A 292 7.39 20.72 15.08
N ASP A 293 7.10 22.02 15.11
CA ASP A 293 6.55 22.71 16.27
C ASP A 293 5.00 22.68 16.37
N ARG A 294 4.33 22.04 15.40
CA ARG A 294 2.87 22.07 15.26
C ARG A 294 2.22 20.80 15.80
N SER A 295 1.18 20.95 16.61
CA SER A 295 0.34 19.83 17.05
C SER A 295 -0.62 19.41 15.95
N VAL A 296 -0.72 18.11 15.70
CA VAL A 296 -1.71 17.53 14.80
C VAL A 296 -2.99 17.27 15.59
N ASP A 297 -4.08 17.86 15.13
CA ASP A 297 -5.41 17.70 15.69
C ASP A 297 -6.37 17.29 14.58
N LEU A 298 -6.82 16.03 14.60
CA LEU A 298 -7.68 15.48 13.56
C LEU A 298 -9.06 16.16 13.54
N SER A 299 -9.48 16.84 14.60
CA SER A 299 -10.72 17.62 14.59
C SER A 299 -10.64 18.82 13.63
N ARG A 300 -9.45 19.14 13.10
CA ARG A 300 -9.24 20.17 12.07
C ARG A 300 -9.34 19.62 10.64
N VAL A 301 -9.48 18.31 10.48
CA VAL A 301 -9.83 17.69 9.20
C VAL A 301 -11.32 17.93 8.96
N ASP A 302 -11.64 19.07 8.34
CA ASP A 302 -12.99 19.58 8.12
C ASP A 302 -13.52 19.36 6.69
N MET A 303 -12.63 19.06 5.74
CA MET A 303 -12.99 18.66 4.39
C MET A 303 -13.66 17.27 4.35
N PRO A 304 -14.39 16.92 3.29
CA PRO A 304 -14.95 15.57 3.13
C PRO A 304 -13.88 14.48 3.16
N VAL A 305 -14.19 13.37 3.84
CA VAL A 305 -13.30 12.21 4.01
C VAL A 305 -13.96 10.92 3.54
N LEU A 306 -13.29 10.20 2.63
CA LEU A 306 -13.62 8.81 2.28
C LEU A 306 -12.58 7.87 2.88
N ASN A 307 -12.99 7.01 3.80
CA ASN A 307 -12.14 5.98 4.39
C ASN A 307 -12.36 4.62 3.73
N VAL A 308 -11.34 4.12 3.04
CA VAL A 308 -11.35 2.85 2.31
C VAL A 308 -10.52 1.80 3.05
N PHE A 309 -11.09 0.65 3.42
CA PHE A 309 -10.39 -0.39 4.17
C PHE A 309 -10.74 -1.83 3.74
N ALA A 310 -9.83 -2.78 4.00
CA ALA A 310 -10.03 -4.21 3.67
C ALA A 310 -10.61 -4.98 4.86
N GLN A 311 -11.67 -5.75 4.64
CA GLN A 311 -12.34 -6.52 5.71
C GLN A 311 -11.48 -7.62 6.34
N HIS A 312 -10.47 -8.12 5.62
CA HIS A 312 -9.54 -9.16 6.08
C HIS A 312 -8.09 -8.66 6.08
N ASP A 313 -7.91 -7.36 6.27
CA ASP A 313 -6.61 -6.77 6.51
C ASP A 313 -6.11 -7.20 7.89
N HIS A 314 -4.86 -7.67 7.94
CA HIS A 314 -4.18 -8.05 9.17
C HIS A 314 -2.97 -7.15 9.46
N LEU A 315 -2.58 -6.31 8.51
CA LEU A 315 -1.53 -5.31 8.70
C LEU A 315 -2.15 -4.04 9.29
N VAL A 316 -3.26 -3.61 8.70
CA VAL A 316 -4.08 -2.49 9.17
C VAL A 316 -5.50 -2.99 9.34
N PRO A 317 -5.85 -3.59 10.49
CA PRO A 317 -7.18 -4.14 10.69
C PRO A 317 -8.29 -3.08 10.50
N PRO A 318 -9.52 -3.47 10.11
CA PRO A 318 -10.63 -2.54 9.96
C PRO A 318 -10.84 -1.63 11.18
N SER A 319 -10.75 -2.21 12.39
CA SER A 319 -10.82 -1.48 13.67
C SER A 319 -9.83 -0.32 13.74
N SER A 320 -8.60 -0.53 13.25
CA SER A 320 -7.55 0.48 13.19
C SER A 320 -7.89 1.62 12.24
N SER A 321 -8.46 1.32 11.07
CA SER A 321 -8.82 2.34 10.07
C SER A 321 -10.12 3.08 10.42
N GLN A 322 -11.14 2.37 10.93
CA GLN A 322 -12.47 2.91 11.22
C GLN A 322 -12.49 3.87 12.41
N ALA A 323 -11.49 3.80 13.30
CA ALA A 323 -11.30 4.76 14.38
C ALA A 323 -11.25 6.22 13.87
N LEU A 324 -10.88 6.44 12.60
CA LEU A 324 -10.84 7.75 11.96
C LEU A 324 -12.17 8.52 12.08
N GLY A 325 -13.31 7.84 11.90
CA GLY A 325 -14.62 8.48 11.90
C GLY A 325 -14.98 9.16 13.22
N GLY A 326 -14.37 8.74 14.34
CA GLY A 326 -14.56 9.37 15.64
C GLY A 326 -13.60 10.53 15.95
N LEU A 327 -12.67 10.84 15.05
CA LEU A 327 -11.58 11.79 15.30
C LEU A 327 -11.59 12.99 14.35
N VAL A 328 -12.12 12.83 13.14
CA VAL A 328 -12.20 13.91 12.15
C VAL A 328 -13.27 14.93 12.52
N GLY A 329 -13.05 16.20 12.14
CA GLY A 329 -13.99 17.29 12.40
C GLY A 329 -15.10 17.45 11.35
N THR A 330 -15.00 16.73 10.23
CA THR A 330 -15.95 16.80 9.13
C THR A 330 -17.27 16.09 9.44
N GLU A 331 -18.37 16.65 8.96
CA GLU A 331 -19.67 15.98 8.94
C GLU A 331 -19.85 15.09 7.70
N ASP A 332 -19.01 15.28 6.67
CA ASP A 332 -19.03 14.48 5.44
C ASP A 332 -17.96 13.38 5.50
N TYR A 333 -18.25 12.37 6.32
CA TYR A 333 -17.44 11.17 6.46
C TYR A 333 -18.15 9.97 5.85
N SER A 334 -17.46 9.24 4.97
CA SER A 334 -17.96 8.03 4.32
C SER A 334 -16.97 6.89 4.46
N GLU A 335 -17.47 5.66 4.55
CA GLU A 335 -16.66 4.45 4.60
C GLU A 335 -16.93 3.55 3.40
N LEU A 336 -15.87 2.96 2.85
CA LEU A 336 -15.94 1.93 1.82
C LEU A 336 -15.11 0.72 2.25
N SER A 337 -15.77 -0.41 2.46
CA SER A 337 -15.10 -1.68 2.73
C SER A 337 -15.09 -2.59 1.51
N PHE A 338 -14.02 -3.37 1.33
CA PHE A 338 -13.97 -4.42 0.32
C PHE A 338 -13.53 -5.76 0.92
N ARG A 339 -13.97 -6.84 0.28
CA ARG A 339 -13.59 -8.21 0.66
C ARG A 339 -12.19 -8.51 0.13
N GLY A 340 -11.21 -8.50 1.03
CA GLY A 340 -9.81 -8.74 0.70
C GLY A 340 -8.90 -8.48 1.90
N GLY A 341 -7.60 -8.77 1.74
CA GLY A 341 -6.56 -8.36 2.70
C GLY A 341 -5.80 -7.12 2.21
N HIS A 342 -4.79 -6.68 2.97
CA HIS A 342 -4.01 -5.45 2.72
C HIS A 342 -3.59 -5.24 1.27
N ILE A 343 -2.92 -6.24 0.69
CA ILE A 343 -2.45 -6.20 -0.71
C ILE A 343 -3.59 -6.49 -1.70
N GLY A 344 -4.62 -7.21 -1.25
CA GLY A 344 -5.76 -7.63 -2.06
C GLY A 344 -6.49 -6.48 -2.73
N ILE A 345 -6.41 -5.27 -2.17
CA ILE A 345 -6.97 -4.05 -2.79
C ILE A 345 -6.31 -3.69 -4.13
N TYR A 346 -5.01 -3.97 -4.26
CA TYR A 346 -4.21 -3.61 -5.43
C TYR A 346 -4.20 -4.70 -6.49
N VAL A 347 -4.42 -5.96 -6.10
CA VAL A 347 -4.21 -7.11 -7.00
C VAL A 347 -5.48 -7.89 -7.32
N SER A 348 -6.55 -7.72 -6.55
CA SER A 348 -7.84 -8.33 -6.86
C SER A 348 -8.49 -7.64 -8.05
N SER A 349 -8.79 -8.38 -9.12
CA SER A 349 -9.51 -7.84 -10.29
C SER A 349 -10.85 -7.19 -9.92
N ARG A 350 -11.47 -7.62 -8.81
CA ARG A 350 -12.67 -6.98 -8.26
C ARG A 350 -12.35 -5.61 -7.67
N ALA A 351 -11.34 -5.54 -6.80
CA ALA A 351 -10.93 -4.28 -6.18
C ALA A 351 -10.44 -3.26 -7.23
N GLN A 352 -9.74 -3.72 -8.28
CA GLN A 352 -9.32 -2.90 -9.41
C GLN A 352 -10.47 -2.30 -10.22
N ARG A 353 -11.67 -2.90 -10.18
CA ARG A 353 -12.87 -2.31 -10.78
C ARG A 353 -13.64 -1.42 -9.82
N GLU A 354 -13.84 -1.89 -8.60
CA GLU A 354 -14.70 -1.25 -7.60
C GLU A 354 -14.04 0.00 -6.98
N VAL A 355 -12.74 -0.04 -6.66
CA VAL A 355 -12.06 1.06 -5.96
C VAL A 355 -11.95 2.32 -6.83
N PRO A 356 -11.44 2.26 -8.08
CA PRO A 356 -11.39 3.46 -8.92
C PRO A 356 -12.79 4.02 -9.22
N GLN A 357 -13.79 3.15 -9.35
CA GLN A 357 -15.18 3.58 -9.56
C GLN A 357 -15.73 4.33 -8.35
N ALA A 358 -15.63 3.73 -7.17
CA ALA A 358 -16.17 4.33 -5.95
C ALA A 358 -15.48 5.64 -5.60
N VAL A 359 -14.15 5.71 -5.77
CA VAL A 359 -13.39 6.95 -5.56
C VAL A 359 -13.83 8.03 -6.55
N HIS A 360 -13.91 7.70 -7.85
CA HIS A 360 -14.37 8.65 -8.87
C HIS A 360 -15.79 9.16 -8.60
N GLU A 361 -16.75 8.25 -8.34
CA GLU A 361 -18.14 8.62 -8.07
C GLU A 361 -18.25 9.52 -6.82
N TRP A 362 -17.50 9.20 -5.77
CA TRP A 362 -17.47 9.98 -4.54
C TRP A 362 -16.84 11.36 -4.73
N LEU A 363 -15.77 11.47 -5.52
CA LEU A 363 -15.12 12.75 -5.88
C LEU A 363 -16.02 13.59 -6.81
N ALA A 364 -16.67 12.97 -7.78
CA ALA A 364 -17.55 13.64 -8.75
C ALA A 364 -18.72 14.36 -8.05
N GLN A 365 -19.29 13.76 -7.00
CA GLN A 365 -20.32 14.37 -6.16
C GLN A 365 -19.85 15.65 -5.44
N ARG A 366 -18.54 15.85 -5.29
CA ARG A 366 -17.89 16.95 -4.54
C ARG A 366 -17.01 17.83 -5.44
N SER A 367 -17.17 17.71 -6.75
CA SER A 367 -16.32 18.39 -7.74
C SER A 367 -16.79 19.79 -8.12
N SER A 368 -18.00 20.17 -7.72
CA SER A 368 -18.59 21.51 -7.92
C SER A 368 -17.85 22.62 -7.19
#